data_AF-A0A6I1QWV5-F1
#
_entry.id   AF-A0A6I1QWV5-F1
#
_cell.length_a   1.000
_cell.length_b   1.000
_cell.length_c   1.000
_cell.angle_alpha   90.00
_cell.angle_beta   90.00
_cell.angle_gamma   90.00
#
_symmetry.space_group_name_H-M   'P 1'
#
loop_
_entity.id
_entity.type
_entity.pdbx_description
1 polymer ?
#
loop_
_entity_poly.entity_id
_entity_poly.type
_entity_poly.pdbx_seq_one_letter_code
_entity_poly.pdbx_strand_id
1 'polypeptide(L)'
;MQIYRQLFAMVVAALLFSSCAMIPGVVSDARYEFDEGLALFNSGKYREAIPRFQRATDLDPNFGRAYLYLGRSYIGLKSWRQALTPLRTAYRLSPEESKREVLDILIDALFAGGLDAFNSGNFESAVGYFKELLGLQPTSAKGRSEFLKALVAHGGSSLSNGNFPQAISAFTEAVKLSPNSFDAVFGLAKAFFRNGELSKALQAAQAAVQVEPRNPEIQSFLQELQRR
;
A
#
# COMPACT_ATOMS: atom_id res chain seq x y z
N MET A 1 -54.53 61.99 12.35
CA MET A 1 -54.07 60.91 13.26
C MET A 1 -53.83 59.54 12.59
N GLN A 2 -53.95 59.38 11.26
CA GLN A 2 -53.68 58.10 10.58
C GLN A 2 -52.24 57.96 10.02
N ILE A 3 -51.53 59.07 9.80
CA ILE A 3 -50.19 59.07 9.16
C ILE A 3 -49.09 58.61 10.14
N TYR A 4 -49.20 58.95 11.43
CA TYR A 4 -48.24 58.52 12.47
C TYR A 4 -48.31 57.03 12.80
N ARG A 5 -49.45 56.37 12.53
CA ARG A 5 -49.66 54.94 12.81
C ARG A 5 -48.95 54.05 11.79
N GLN A 6 -48.80 54.51 10.55
CA GLN A 6 -48.04 53.79 9.51
C GLN A 6 -46.54 54.05 9.60
N LEU A 7 -46.10 55.24 10.02
CA LEU A 7 -44.68 55.52 10.24
C LEU A 7 -44.10 54.69 11.41
N PHE A 8 -44.88 54.44 12.47
CA PHE A 8 -44.41 53.64 13.61
C PHE A 8 -44.29 52.14 13.26
N ALA A 9 -45.12 51.63 12.35
CA ALA A 9 -45.06 50.24 11.91
C ALA A 9 -43.82 49.93 11.04
N MET A 10 -43.29 50.92 10.31
CA MET A 10 -42.06 50.74 9.52
C MET A 10 -40.78 50.77 10.37
N VAL A 11 -40.77 51.47 11.51
CA VAL A 11 -39.59 51.54 12.39
C VAL A 11 -39.43 50.26 13.22
N VAL A 12 -40.52 49.56 13.55
CA VAL A 12 -40.46 48.27 14.28
C VAL A 12 -40.10 47.09 13.35
N ALA A 13 -40.39 47.18 12.06
CA ALA A 13 -39.96 46.17 11.07
C ALA A 13 -38.45 46.26 10.73
N ALA A 14 -37.79 47.38 11.02
CA ALA A 14 -36.36 47.58 10.76
C ALA A 14 -35.44 47.08 11.91
N LEU A 15 -36.00 46.63 13.04
CA LEU A 15 -35.23 46.14 14.19
C LEU A 15 -35.40 44.63 14.46
N LEU A 16 -36.10 43.90 13.59
CA LEU A 16 -36.24 42.44 13.65
C LEU A 16 -35.40 41.68 12.61
N PHE A 17 -34.56 42.39 11.85
CA PHE A 17 -33.37 41.81 11.21
C PHE A 17 -32.14 42.05 12.09
N SER A 18 -32.31 41.86 13.41
CA SER A 18 -31.20 41.55 14.29
C SER A 18 -30.60 40.25 13.77
N SER A 19 -29.58 40.44 12.96
CA SER A 19 -28.53 39.49 12.64
C SER A 19 -28.48 38.38 13.69
N CYS A 20 -28.89 37.17 13.30
CA CYS A 20 -28.04 36.03 13.57
C CYS A 20 -26.72 36.34 12.87
N ALA A 21 -25.90 37.20 13.49
CA ALA A 21 -24.48 37.11 13.34
C ALA A 21 -24.20 35.71 13.84
N MET A 22 -24.10 34.75 12.92
CA MET A 22 -23.23 33.63 13.14
C MET A 22 -21.96 34.27 13.67
N ILE A 23 -21.61 33.98 14.93
CA ILE A 23 -20.23 34.07 15.37
C ILE A 23 -19.46 33.49 14.19
N PRO A 24 -18.55 34.22 13.53
CA PRO A 24 -17.74 33.62 12.49
C PRO A 24 -17.01 32.49 13.20
N GLY A 25 -17.53 31.27 13.06
CA GLY A 25 -16.83 30.07 13.47
C GLY A 25 -15.51 30.21 12.76
N VAL A 26 -14.44 30.34 13.54
CA VAL A 26 -13.06 30.55 13.05
C VAL A 26 -12.94 29.71 11.79
N VAL A 27 -12.89 30.37 10.63
CA VAL A 27 -12.79 29.65 9.36
C VAL A 27 -11.44 28.97 9.46
N SER A 28 -11.47 27.68 9.75
CA SER A 28 -10.27 26.87 9.92
C SER A 28 -9.55 26.90 8.59
N ASP A 29 -8.39 27.55 8.53
CA ASP A 29 -7.52 27.41 7.37
C ASP A 29 -6.78 26.06 7.46
N ALA A 30 -6.16 25.66 6.34
CA ALA A 30 -5.45 24.38 6.27
C ALA A 30 -4.35 24.29 7.34
N ARG A 31 -3.74 25.42 7.73
CA ARG A 31 -2.66 25.47 8.71
C ARG A 31 -3.16 25.21 10.12
N TYR A 32 -4.29 25.80 10.50
CA TYR A 32 -4.94 25.56 11.79
C TYR A 32 -5.30 24.08 11.96
N GLU A 33 -5.95 23.46 10.97
CA GLU A 33 -6.28 22.03 11.03
C GLU A 33 -5.02 21.15 11.10
N PHE A 34 -3.95 21.54 10.39
CA PHE A 34 -2.67 20.85 10.47
C PHE A 34 -2.03 20.95 11.87
N ASP A 35 -2.00 22.14 12.48
CA ASP A 35 -1.36 22.35 13.79
C ASP A 35 -2.13 21.61 14.90
N GLU A 36 -3.47 21.58 14.85
CA GLU A 36 -4.32 20.74 15.73
C GLU A 36 -4.05 19.24 15.52
N GLY A 37 -3.99 18.79 14.26
CA GLY A 37 -3.63 17.42 13.92
C GLY A 37 -2.24 17.04 14.43
N LEU A 38 -1.27 17.96 14.35
CA LEU A 38 0.09 17.76 14.81
C LEU A 38 0.16 17.61 16.33
N ALA A 39 -0.62 18.40 17.09
CA ALA A 39 -0.71 18.26 18.54
C ALA A 39 -1.27 16.87 18.94
N LEU A 40 -2.30 16.39 18.25
CA LEU A 40 -2.86 15.05 18.45
C LEU A 40 -1.85 13.95 18.07
N PHE A 41 -1.16 14.10 16.94
CA PHE A 41 -0.14 13.17 16.47
C PHE A 41 1.01 13.04 17.48
N ASN A 42 1.53 14.16 17.97
CA ASN A 42 2.60 14.19 18.97
C ASN A 42 2.18 13.58 20.31
N SER A 43 0.87 13.57 20.59
CA SER A 43 0.28 12.89 21.75
C SER A 43 -0.02 11.40 21.50
N GLY A 44 0.38 10.85 20.34
CA GLY A 44 0.11 9.46 19.96
C GLY A 44 -1.33 9.17 19.54
N LYS A 45 -2.19 10.19 19.45
CA LYS A 45 -3.61 10.07 19.14
C LYS A 45 -3.85 10.04 17.63
N TYR A 46 -3.25 9.06 16.95
CA TYR A 46 -3.27 8.99 15.48
C TYR A 46 -4.69 8.94 14.89
N ARG A 47 -5.61 8.23 15.53
CA ARG A 47 -7.02 8.15 15.09
C ARG A 47 -7.73 9.50 15.14
N GLU A 48 -7.45 10.31 16.15
CA GLU A 48 -8.02 11.65 16.29
C GLU A 48 -7.31 12.66 15.35
N ALA A 49 -6.03 12.45 15.05
CA ALA A 49 -5.25 13.32 14.16
C ALA A 49 -5.65 13.18 12.67
N ILE A 50 -6.05 11.99 12.23
CA ILE A 50 -6.46 11.72 10.83
C ILE A 50 -7.50 12.70 10.28
N PRO A 51 -8.68 12.92 10.92
CA PRO A 51 -9.68 13.84 10.40
C PRO A 51 -9.17 15.28 10.31
N ARG A 52 -8.27 15.70 11.21
CA ARG A 52 -7.61 17.02 11.16
C ARG A 52 -6.72 17.16 9.93
N PHE A 53 -5.85 16.17 9.67
CA PHE A 53 -5.01 16.19 8.48
C PHE A 53 -5.81 16.05 7.19
N GLN A 54 -6.89 15.28 7.16
CA GLN A 54 -7.80 15.19 6.00
C GLN A 54 -8.43 16.56 5.70
N ARG A 55 -8.95 17.24 6.72
CA ARG A 55 -9.51 18.58 6.54
C ARG A 55 -8.46 19.59 6.07
N ALA A 56 -7.23 19.51 6.58
CA ALA A 56 -6.12 20.31 6.08
C ALA A 56 -5.83 20.05 4.58
N THR A 57 -5.85 18.80 4.13
CA THR A 57 -5.64 18.45 2.71
C THR A 57 -6.82 18.82 1.81
N ASP A 58 -8.04 18.86 2.35
CA ASP A 58 -9.23 19.32 1.63
C ASP A 58 -9.21 20.84 1.43
N LEU A 59 -8.73 21.58 2.44
CA LEU A 59 -8.61 23.04 2.42
C LEU A 59 -7.44 23.52 1.56
N ASP A 60 -6.31 22.80 1.57
CA ASP A 60 -5.16 23.06 0.70
C ASP A 60 -4.64 21.73 0.10
N PRO A 61 -5.04 21.41 -1.15
CA PRO A 61 -4.58 20.21 -1.85
C PRO A 61 -3.07 20.17 -2.15
N ASN A 62 -2.35 21.29 -2.01
CA ASN A 62 -0.89 21.35 -2.19
C ASN A 62 -0.13 21.30 -0.86
N PHE A 63 -0.81 21.10 0.27
CA PHE A 63 -0.18 21.06 1.58
C PHE A 63 0.55 19.73 1.85
N GLY A 64 1.72 19.54 1.25
CA GLY A 64 2.49 18.29 1.30
C GLY A 64 2.75 17.76 2.73
N ARG A 65 2.97 18.65 3.71
CA ARG A 65 3.14 18.24 5.12
C ARG A 65 1.87 17.62 5.73
N ALA A 66 0.68 18.12 5.39
CA ALA A 66 -0.56 17.51 5.88
C ALA A 66 -0.72 16.08 5.35
N TYR A 67 -0.42 15.85 4.07
CA TYR A 67 -0.37 14.49 3.51
C TYR A 67 0.67 13.60 4.18
N LEU A 68 1.87 14.13 4.47
CA LEU A 68 2.91 13.37 5.16
C LEU A 68 2.42 12.89 6.52
N TYR A 69 1.88 13.79 7.33
CA TYR A 69 1.40 13.45 8.68
C TYR A 69 0.11 12.63 8.67
N LEU A 70 -0.74 12.76 7.65
CA LEU A 70 -1.85 11.83 7.41
C LEU A 70 -1.33 10.41 7.18
N GLY A 71 -0.34 10.24 6.31
CA GLY A 71 0.33 8.97 6.06
C GLY A 71 0.98 8.39 7.32
N ARG A 72 1.72 9.21 8.07
CA ARG A 72 2.36 8.80 9.34
C ARG A 72 1.33 8.42 10.41
N SER A 73 0.17 9.07 10.44
CA SER A 73 -0.92 8.70 11.35
C SER A 73 -1.48 7.31 11.01
N TYR A 74 -1.66 7.00 9.72
CA TYR A 74 -2.03 5.64 9.31
C TYR A 74 -0.93 4.61 9.64
N ILE A 75 0.35 4.95 9.48
CA ILE A 75 1.47 4.10 9.95
C ILE A 75 1.37 3.84 11.45
N GLY A 76 1.10 4.87 12.26
CA GLY A 76 0.92 4.74 13.71
C GLY A 76 -0.22 3.80 14.11
N LEU A 77 -1.22 3.63 13.24
CA LEU A 77 -2.32 2.68 13.39
C LEU A 77 -2.05 1.31 12.71
N LYS A 78 -0.86 1.12 12.11
CA LYS A 78 -0.51 -0.03 11.26
C LYS A 78 -1.46 -0.22 10.07
N SER A 79 -2.11 0.85 9.65
CA SER A 79 -3.00 0.90 8.49
C SER A 79 -2.18 1.11 7.21
N TRP A 80 -1.31 0.15 6.88
CA TRP A 80 -0.29 0.26 5.81
C TRP A 80 -0.88 0.65 4.45
N ARG A 81 -1.98 -0.01 4.05
CA ARG A 81 -2.67 0.28 2.79
C ARG A 81 -3.15 1.73 2.70
N GLN A 82 -3.73 2.24 3.79
CA GLN A 82 -4.27 3.60 3.84
C GLN A 82 -3.16 4.66 3.93
N ALA A 83 -1.98 4.30 4.44
CA ALA A 83 -0.83 5.20 4.49
C ALA A 83 -0.25 5.50 3.09
N LEU A 84 -0.34 4.58 2.13
CA LEU A 84 0.36 4.73 0.84
C LEU A 84 -0.11 5.92 0.00
N THR A 85 -1.41 6.12 -0.16
CA THR A 85 -1.95 7.22 -0.98
C THR A 85 -1.51 8.61 -0.49
N PRO A 86 -1.67 8.96 0.80
CA PRO A 86 -1.18 10.24 1.30
C PRO A 86 0.35 10.34 1.25
N LEU A 87 1.11 9.27 1.52
CA LEU A 87 2.58 9.31 1.41
C LEU A 87 3.07 9.55 -0.03
N ARG A 88 2.45 8.92 -1.03
CA ARG A 88 2.77 9.17 -2.45
C ARG A 88 2.48 10.62 -2.84
N THR A 89 1.40 11.19 -2.31
CA THR A 89 1.04 12.59 -2.55
C THR A 89 2.01 13.53 -1.85
N ALA A 90 2.38 13.24 -0.60
CA ALA A 90 3.42 13.96 0.11
C ALA A 90 4.75 13.93 -0.67
N TYR A 91 5.16 12.76 -1.18
CA TYR A 91 6.38 12.62 -1.99
C TYR A 91 6.35 13.49 -3.25
N ARG A 92 5.21 13.50 -3.96
CA ARG A 92 5.01 14.33 -5.16
C ARG A 92 5.07 15.84 -4.86
N LEU A 93 4.56 16.25 -3.71
CA LEU A 93 4.49 17.66 -3.28
C LEU A 93 5.72 18.13 -2.50
N SER A 94 6.64 17.23 -2.15
CA SER A 94 7.79 17.55 -1.32
C SER A 94 8.83 18.38 -2.08
N PRO A 95 9.38 19.44 -1.47
CA PRO A 95 10.60 20.08 -1.94
C PRO A 95 11.75 19.07 -2.06
N GLU A 96 12.69 19.29 -2.98
CA GLU A 96 13.77 18.33 -3.28
C GLU A 96 14.62 18.00 -2.04
N GLU A 97 14.83 18.97 -1.14
CA GLU A 97 15.56 18.79 0.12
C GLU A 97 14.88 17.82 1.10
N SER A 98 13.54 17.72 1.09
CA SER A 98 12.78 16.84 1.98
C SER A 98 12.29 15.57 1.28
N LYS A 99 12.41 15.51 -0.05
CA LYS A 99 11.87 14.44 -0.89
C LYS A 99 12.47 13.07 -0.55
N ARG A 100 13.76 13.03 -0.19
CA ARG A 100 14.43 11.80 0.27
C ARG A 100 13.83 11.28 1.58
N GLU A 101 13.58 12.15 2.56
CA GLU A 101 12.98 11.75 3.83
C GLU A 101 11.58 11.15 3.62
N VAL A 102 10.76 11.78 2.78
CA VAL A 102 9.42 11.26 2.47
C VAL A 102 9.48 9.95 1.68
N LEU A 103 10.45 9.80 0.80
CA LEU A 103 10.70 8.55 0.09
C LEU A 103 11.05 7.41 1.05
N ASP A 104 11.92 7.66 2.02
CA ASP A 104 12.32 6.66 3.01
C ASP A 104 11.10 6.20 3.84
N ILE A 105 10.24 7.13 4.27
CA ILE A 105 8.99 6.80 4.98
C ILE A 105 8.04 5.96 4.10
N LEU A 106 7.93 6.29 2.80
CA LEU A 106 7.10 5.52 1.86
C LEU A 106 7.66 4.10 1.67
N ILE A 107 8.98 3.95 1.53
CA ILE A 107 9.65 2.65 1.40
C ILE A 107 9.44 1.81 2.67
N ASP A 108 9.59 2.41 3.85
CA ASP A 108 9.36 1.71 5.12
C ASP A 108 7.90 1.26 5.27
N ALA A 109 6.93 2.10 4.85
CA ALA A 109 5.52 1.74 4.86
C ALA A 109 5.20 0.61 3.88
N LEU A 110 5.80 0.61 2.69
CA LEU A 110 5.68 -0.48 1.71
C LEU A 110 6.28 -1.77 2.27
N PHE A 111 7.46 -1.71 2.88
CA PHE A 111 8.11 -2.88 3.46
C PHE A 111 7.28 -3.49 4.60
N ALA A 112 6.82 -2.64 5.54
CA ALA A 112 5.99 -3.09 6.66
C ALA A 112 4.63 -3.64 6.19
N GLY A 113 3.98 -2.98 5.23
CA GLY A 113 2.75 -3.47 4.62
C GLY A 113 2.92 -4.79 3.87
N GLY A 114 4.05 -4.98 3.19
CA GLY A 114 4.40 -6.23 2.53
C GLY A 114 4.56 -7.38 3.52
N LEU A 115 5.25 -7.15 4.65
CA LEU A 115 5.40 -8.15 5.71
C LEU A 115 4.08 -8.48 6.40
N ASP A 116 3.26 -7.48 6.71
CA ASP A 116 1.95 -7.66 7.32
C ASP A 116 1.01 -8.49 6.43
N ALA A 117 0.98 -8.16 5.13
CA ALA A 117 0.21 -8.91 4.13
C ALA A 117 0.72 -10.36 4.00
N PHE A 118 2.05 -10.56 3.98
CA PHE A 118 2.66 -11.89 3.90
C PHE A 118 2.29 -12.75 5.12
N ASN A 119 2.43 -12.20 6.33
CA ASN A 119 2.10 -12.90 7.57
C ASN A 119 0.61 -13.22 7.69
N SER A 120 -0.24 -12.41 7.06
CA SER A 120 -1.69 -12.65 6.98
C SER A 120 -2.09 -13.63 5.88
N GLY A 121 -1.13 -14.21 5.14
CA GLY A 121 -1.38 -15.11 4.00
C GLY A 121 -1.89 -14.41 2.74
N ASN A 122 -1.96 -13.08 2.74
CA ASN A 122 -2.34 -12.29 1.57
C ASN A 122 -1.13 -12.05 0.66
N PHE A 123 -0.65 -13.15 0.06
CA PHE A 123 0.59 -13.17 -0.70
C PHE A 123 0.53 -12.29 -1.96
N GLU A 124 -0.64 -12.17 -2.61
CA GLU A 124 -0.81 -11.27 -3.76
C GLU A 124 -0.56 -9.80 -3.37
N SER A 125 -1.13 -9.37 -2.23
CA SER A 125 -0.87 -8.01 -1.74
C SER A 125 0.58 -7.82 -1.34
N ALA A 126 1.20 -8.82 -0.68
CA ALA A 126 2.62 -8.79 -0.33
C ALA A 126 3.52 -8.61 -1.56
N VAL A 127 3.25 -9.36 -2.64
CA VAL A 127 3.92 -9.21 -3.95
C VAL A 127 3.78 -7.77 -4.46
N GLY A 128 2.58 -7.18 -4.39
CA GLY A 128 2.35 -5.79 -4.79
C GLY A 128 3.20 -4.78 -4.02
N TYR A 129 3.22 -4.87 -2.69
CA TYR A 129 4.02 -3.99 -1.82
C TYR A 129 5.52 -4.06 -2.14
N PHE A 130 6.08 -5.27 -2.20
CA PHE A 130 7.51 -5.43 -2.44
C PHE A 130 7.91 -5.08 -3.87
N LYS A 131 7.03 -5.29 -4.85
CA LYS A 131 7.25 -4.87 -6.24
C LYS A 131 7.35 -3.35 -6.36
N GLU A 132 6.45 -2.62 -5.71
CA GLU A 132 6.52 -1.15 -5.68
C GLU A 132 7.78 -0.67 -4.96
N LEU A 133 8.11 -1.27 -3.81
CA LEU A 133 9.34 -0.97 -3.08
C LEU A 133 10.57 -1.11 -3.97
N LEU A 134 10.70 -2.20 -4.72
CA LEU A 134 11.83 -2.41 -5.63
C LEU A 134 11.80 -1.49 -6.86
N GLY A 135 10.64 -0.96 -7.22
CA GLY A 135 10.54 0.12 -8.20
C GLY A 135 11.15 1.44 -7.69
N LEU A 136 11.03 1.72 -6.39
CA LEU A 136 11.58 2.92 -5.74
C LEU A 136 13.04 2.74 -5.30
N GLN A 137 13.41 1.53 -4.86
CA GLN A 137 14.74 1.18 -4.39
C GLN A 137 15.20 -0.17 -4.98
N PRO A 138 15.62 -0.21 -6.26
CA PRO A 138 16.01 -1.46 -6.94
C PRO A 138 17.18 -2.21 -6.29
N THR A 139 18.02 -1.50 -5.54
CA THR A 139 19.20 -2.04 -4.84
C THR A 139 18.88 -2.62 -3.45
N SER A 140 17.61 -2.61 -3.03
CA SER A 140 17.21 -3.12 -1.70
C SER A 140 17.36 -4.64 -1.62
N ALA A 141 18.46 -5.11 -1.01
CA ALA A 141 18.69 -6.54 -0.81
C ALA A 141 17.60 -7.19 0.06
N LYS A 142 17.13 -6.48 1.10
CA LYS A 142 16.01 -6.92 1.95
C LYS A 142 14.71 -6.99 1.15
N GLY A 143 14.38 -5.93 0.41
CA GLY A 143 13.19 -5.90 -0.46
C GLY A 143 13.20 -7.04 -1.49
N ARG A 144 14.36 -7.32 -2.09
CA ARG A 144 14.53 -8.40 -3.06
C ARG A 144 14.33 -9.78 -2.43
N SER A 145 14.85 -10.00 -1.23
CA SER A 145 14.67 -11.26 -0.51
C SER A 145 13.21 -11.49 -0.13
N GLU A 146 12.53 -10.48 0.42
CA GLU A 146 11.12 -10.61 0.80
C GLU A 146 10.20 -10.71 -0.42
N PHE A 147 10.52 -10.02 -1.53
CA PHE A 147 9.79 -10.18 -2.79
C PHE A 147 9.87 -11.61 -3.33
N LEU A 148 11.05 -12.23 -3.29
CA LEU A 148 11.23 -13.62 -3.71
C LEU A 148 10.36 -14.57 -2.87
N LYS A 149 10.37 -14.42 -1.54
CA LYS A 149 9.54 -15.22 -0.63
C LYS A 149 8.06 -15.02 -0.90
N ALA A 150 7.62 -13.78 -1.09
CA ALA A 150 6.23 -13.45 -1.41
C ALA A 150 5.78 -14.09 -2.74
N LEU A 151 6.62 -14.06 -3.78
CA LEU A 151 6.31 -14.69 -5.07
C LEU A 151 6.21 -16.22 -4.96
N VAL A 152 7.13 -16.87 -4.23
CA VAL A 152 7.09 -18.32 -4.01
C VAL A 152 5.84 -18.71 -3.22
N ALA A 153 5.50 -17.98 -2.16
CA ALA A 153 4.31 -18.23 -1.36
C ALA A 153 3.01 -18.00 -2.14
N HIS A 154 2.95 -16.92 -2.93
CA HIS A 154 1.83 -16.63 -3.83
C HIS A 154 1.68 -17.76 -4.87
N GLY A 155 2.78 -18.17 -5.51
CA GLY A 155 2.77 -19.27 -6.46
C GLY A 155 2.28 -20.59 -5.85
N GLY A 156 2.75 -20.93 -4.64
CA GLY A 156 2.34 -22.14 -3.92
C GLY A 156 0.88 -22.12 -3.50
N SER A 157 0.38 -20.98 -3.01
CA SER A 157 -1.04 -20.79 -2.68
C SER A 157 -1.93 -20.92 -3.92
N SER A 158 -1.59 -20.23 -5.01
CA SER A 158 -2.33 -20.29 -6.27
C SER A 158 -2.34 -21.68 -6.88
N LEU A 159 -1.21 -22.41 -6.79
CA LEU A 159 -1.12 -23.80 -7.23
C LEU A 159 -2.06 -24.71 -6.43
N SER A 160 -2.08 -24.54 -5.10
CA SER A 160 -2.94 -25.32 -4.20
C SER A 160 -4.42 -25.04 -4.43
N ASN A 161 -4.76 -23.81 -4.78
CA ASN A 161 -6.13 -23.39 -5.12
C ASN A 161 -6.56 -23.75 -6.56
N GLY A 162 -5.70 -24.42 -7.34
CA GLY A 162 -5.99 -24.80 -8.72
C GLY A 162 -5.85 -23.66 -9.73
N ASN A 163 -5.39 -22.48 -9.32
CA ASN A 163 -5.16 -21.35 -10.21
C ASN A 163 -3.76 -21.44 -10.84
N PHE A 164 -3.61 -22.38 -11.76
CA PHE A 164 -2.33 -22.68 -12.40
C PHE A 164 -1.74 -21.51 -13.19
N PRO A 165 -2.50 -20.71 -13.96
CA PRO A 165 -1.95 -19.55 -14.65
C PRO A 165 -1.30 -18.52 -13.69
N GLN A 166 -1.94 -18.25 -12.55
CA GLN A 166 -1.37 -17.35 -11.54
C GLN A 166 -0.13 -17.97 -10.88
N ALA A 167 -0.16 -19.27 -10.57
CA ALA A 167 0.99 -19.98 -10.03
C ALA A 167 2.20 -19.92 -10.97
N ILE A 168 1.99 -20.20 -12.25
CA ILE A 168 3.02 -20.10 -13.30
C ILE A 168 3.58 -18.69 -13.37
N SER A 169 2.72 -17.66 -13.36
CA SER A 169 3.16 -16.26 -13.40
C SER A 169 4.05 -15.90 -12.20
N ALA A 170 3.61 -16.23 -10.99
CA ALA A 170 4.35 -15.92 -9.76
C ALA A 170 5.69 -16.66 -9.70
N PHE A 171 5.71 -17.97 -9.98
CA PHE A 171 6.96 -18.73 -10.01
C PHE A 171 7.89 -18.29 -11.13
N THR A 172 7.37 -17.91 -12.30
CA THR A 172 8.20 -17.38 -13.39
C THR A 172 8.89 -16.08 -12.98
N GLU A 173 8.19 -15.17 -12.30
CA GLU A 173 8.79 -13.94 -11.77
C GLU A 173 9.82 -14.26 -10.67
N ALA A 174 9.55 -15.24 -9.81
CA ALA A 174 10.51 -15.71 -8.79
C ALA A 174 11.79 -16.29 -9.42
N VAL A 175 11.67 -17.13 -10.45
CA VAL A 175 12.82 -17.70 -11.18
C VAL A 175 13.63 -16.61 -11.89
N LYS A 176 12.99 -15.59 -12.48
CA LYS A 176 13.71 -14.44 -13.04
C LYS A 176 14.50 -13.68 -11.96
N LEU A 177 13.94 -13.56 -10.76
CA LEU A 177 14.57 -12.86 -9.66
C LEU A 177 15.75 -13.64 -9.06
N SER A 178 15.61 -14.96 -8.96
CA SER A 178 16.62 -15.89 -8.46
C SER A 178 16.53 -17.23 -9.21
N PRO A 179 17.32 -17.40 -10.30
CA PRO A 179 17.34 -18.65 -11.08
C PRO A 179 17.81 -19.87 -10.28
N ASN A 180 18.53 -19.65 -9.18
CA ASN A 180 19.04 -20.70 -8.30
C ASN A 180 18.11 -20.98 -7.10
N SER A 181 16.89 -20.45 -7.08
CA SER A 181 15.90 -20.77 -6.06
C SER A 181 15.22 -22.11 -6.39
N PHE A 182 15.57 -23.16 -5.65
CA PHE A 182 14.96 -24.48 -5.83
C PHE A 182 13.43 -24.43 -5.72
N ASP A 183 12.91 -23.80 -4.67
CA ASP A 183 11.46 -23.66 -4.46
C ASP A 183 10.74 -22.97 -5.63
N ALA A 184 11.35 -21.93 -6.22
CA ALA A 184 10.76 -21.23 -7.36
C ALA A 184 10.77 -22.08 -8.63
N VAL A 185 11.92 -22.68 -8.97
CA VAL A 185 12.07 -23.46 -10.20
C VAL A 185 11.24 -24.74 -10.13
N PHE A 186 11.25 -25.41 -8.98
CA PHE A 186 10.47 -26.63 -8.79
C PHE A 186 8.97 -26.34 -8.64
N GLY A 187 8.60 -25.25 -7.98
CA GLY A 187 7.23 -24.74 -7.97
C GLY A 187 6.70 -24.47 -9.38
N LEU A 188 7.52 -23.88 -10.25
CA LEU A 188 7.19 -23.65 -11.66
C LEU A 188 6.98 -24.97 -12.42
N ALA A 189 7.84 -25.97 -12.20
CA ALA A 189 7.70 -27.29 -12.80
C ALA A 189 6.38 -27.96 -12.39
N LYS A 190 6.05 -27.92 -11.09
CA LYS A 190 4.77 -28.43 -10.56
C LYS A 190 3.58 -27.67 -11.15
N ALA A 191 3.67 -26.35 -11.29
CA ALA A 191 2.60 -25.53 -11.85
C ALA A 191 2.35 -25.82 -13.34
N PHE A 192 3.40 -25.94 -14.17
CA PHE A 192 3.26 -26.35 -15.57
C PHE A 192 2.65 -27.73 -15.71
N PHE A 193 3.09 -28.68 -14.88
CA PHE A 193 2.55 -30.04 -14.91
C PHE A 193 1.05 -30.07 -14.60
N ARG A 194 0.62 -29.36 -13.56
CA ARG A 194 -0.79 -29.24 -13.19
C ARG A 194 -1.62 -28.49 -14.25
N ASN A 195 -1.01 -27.56 -14.98
CA ASN A 195 -1.62 -26.88 -16.12
C ASN A 195 -1.68 -27.72 -17.41
N GLY A 196 -1.15 -28.95 -17.40
CA GLY A 196 -1.10 -29.83 -18.58
C GLY A 196 0.04 -29.54 -19.56
N GLU A 197 0.96 -28.63 -19.23
CA GLU A 197 2.06 -28.22 -20.10
C GLU A 197 3.30 -29.10 -19.87
N LEU A 198 3.19 -30.39 -20.21
CA LEU A 198 4.19 -31.43 -19.89
C LEU A 198 5.61 -31.08 -20.38
N SER A 199 5.76 -30.57 -21.60
CA SER A 199 7.08 -30.21 -22.15
C SER A 199 7.76 -29.10 -21.33
N LYS A 200 7.00 -28.09 -20.87
CA LYS A 200 7.54 -27.00 -20.03
C LYS A 200 7.82 -27.49 -18.61
N ALA A 201 6.97 -28.37 -18.08
CA ALA A 201 7.19 -29.00 -16.79
C ALA A 201 8.51 -29.78 -16.78
N LEU A 202 8.79 -30.56 -17.84
CA LEU A 202 10.03 -31.33 -17.98
C LEU A 202 11.27 -30.41 -18.02
N GLN A 203 11.21 -29.32 -18.79
CA GLN A 203 12.29 -28.32 -18.85
C GLN A 203 12.55 -27.67 -17.49
N ALA A 204 11.50 -27.24 -16.79
CA ALA A 204 11.62 -26.65 -15.46
C ALA A 204 12.11 -27.68 -14.42
N ALA A 205 11.67 -28.93 -14.50
CA ALA A 205 12.14 -30.00 -13.62
C ALA A 205 13.63 -30.30 -13.83
N GLN A 206 14.10 -30.34 -15.08
CA GLN A 206 15.52 -30.47 -15.39
C GLN A 206 16.34 -29.31 -14.81
N ALA A 207 15.84 -28.08 -14.90
CA ALA A 207 16.47 -26.92 -14.27
C ALA A 207 16.52 -27.07 -12.73
N ALA A 208 15.45 -27.54 -12.09
CA ALA A 208 15.45 -27.81 -10.64
C ALA A 208 16.48 -28.87 -10.23
N VAL A 209 16.70 -29.91 -11.05
CA VAL A 209 17.78 -30.89 -10.85
C VAL A 209 19.17 -30.24 -10.93
N GLN A 210 19.37 -29.24 -11.80
CA GLN A 210 20.66 -28.52 -11.82
C GLN A 210 20.90 -27.71 -10.54
N VAL A 211 19.84 -27.18 -9.93
CA VAL A 211 19.93 -26.43 -8.66
C VAL A 211 20.20 -27.37 -7.49
N GLU A 212 19.44 -28.46 -7.36
CA GLU A 212 19.64 -29.47 -6.31
C GLU A 212 19.69 -30.91 -6.88
N PRO A 213 20.85 -31.38 -7.37
CA PRO A 213 20.95 -32.68 -8.06
C PRO A 213 20.61 -33.89 -7.19
N ARG A 214 20.74 -33.76 -5.87
CA ARG A 214 20.55 -34.84 -4.88
C ARG A 214 19.20 -34.75 -4.16
N ASN A 215 18.33 -33.82 -4.54
CA ASN A 215 17.02 -33.69 -3.89
C ASN A 215 16.09 -34.83 -4.36
N PRO A 216 15.60 -35.70 -3.46
CA PRO A 216 14.80 -36.87 -3.84
C PRO A 216 13.41 -36.50 -4.38
N GLU A 217 12.86 -35.34 -4.00
CA GLU A 217 11.54 -34.89 -4.44
C GLU A 217 11.56 -34.58 -5.94
N ILE A 218 12.55 -33.82 -6.41
CA ILE A 218 12.68 -33.51 -7.83
C ILE A 218 13.02 -34.74 -8.68
N GLN A 219 13.84 -35.67 -8.16
CA GLN A 219 14.17 -36.91 -8.88
C GLN A 219 12.93 -37.78 -9.08
N SER A 220 12.12 -37.93 -8.04
CA SER A 220 10.85 -38.68 -8.10
C SER A 220 9.86 -38.00 -9.06
N PHE A 221 9.77 -36.67 -9.01
CA PHE A 221 8.92 -35.91 -9.92
C PHE A 221 9.35 -36.03 -11.38
N LEU A 222 10.65 -35.95 -11.66
CA LEU A 222 11.18 -36.09 -13.02
C LEU A 222 10.88 -37.49 -13.60
N GLN A 223 11.00 -38.54 -12.79
CA GLN A 223 10.63 -39.90 -13.18
C GLN A 223 9.12 -40.01 -13.46
N GLU A 224 8.26 -39.33 -12.70
CA GLU A 224 6.83 -39.28 -12.97
C GLU A 224 6.54 -38.62 -14.32
N LEU A 225 7.16 -37.47 -14.60
CA LEU A 225 6.98 -36.75 -15.86
C LEU A 225 7.42 -37.57 -17.07
N GLN A 226 8.48 -38.35 -16.96
CA GLN A 226 9.01 -39.19 -18.05
C GLN A 226 8.14 -40.41 -18.38
N ARG A 227 7.22 -40.79 -17.48
CA ARG A 227 6.32 -41.94 -17.65
C ARG A 227 4.98 -41.57 -18.28
N ARG A 228 4.69 -40.28 -18.44
CA ARG A 228 3.46 -39.76 -19.06
C ARG A 228 3.71 -39.32 -20.49
#